data_AF-A0A1K2F3W8-F1
#
_entry.id   AF-A0A1K2F3W8-F1
#
_cell.length_a   1.000
_cell.length_b   1.000
_cell.length_c   1.000
_cell.angle_alpha   90.00
_cell.angle_beta   90.00
_cell.angle_gamma   90.00
#
_symmetry.space_group_name_H-M   'P 1'
#
loop_
_entity.id
_entity.type
_entity.pdbx_description
1 polymer ?
#
loop_
_entity_poly.entity_id
_entity_poly.type
_entity_poly.pdbx_seq_one_letter_code
_entity_poly.pdbx_strand_id
1 'polypeptide(L)'
;MTLVLAGLGALALAAGIKCTLTEGVGRRAPPILVGIFGAGLIASGLFPMGDPESGFPVGTPDQPVARMSWHSVAHSASAVAAHSALAIAAIVLTVRCMLHRAVLPGRAERRHRMRTGIAHVAGLYEYPDRRERAGRLHLDDRPRAFPAPHTLTCPTIAKHDWRRDPVKYLLLGYTSAAGWDAATADAPTEEALAAFAAYQKFEKELLDSGELVTTEGLGHPAVSITVNRTPDGVTATDGPFAELKEVLASFAVIDVAGRERAVDIASRIVEVLGEPIEIRAIMGEDFTA
;
A
#
# COMPACT_ATOMS: atom_id res chain seq x y z
N MET A 1 6.81 28.95 17.18
CA MET A 1 5.36 28.64 17.24
C MET A 1 4.97 27.37 16.46
N THR A 2 5.58 27.08 15.31
CA THR A 2 5.29 25.87 14.49
C THR A 2 5.46 24.56 15.27
N LEU A 3 6.55 24.38 16.02
CA LEU A 3 6.81 23.16 16.79
C LEU A 3 5.79 22.90 17.90
N VAL A 4 5.29 23.97 18.55
CA VAL A 4 4.28 23.83 19.61
C VAL A 4 2.94 23.35 19.03
N LEU A 5 2.52 23.91 17.89
CA LEU A 5 1.30 23.46 17.21
C LEU A 5 1.41 22.01 16.71
N ALA A 6 2.55 21.66 16.12
CA ALA A 6 2.83 20.29 15.70
C ALA A 6 2.80 19.31 16.89
N GLY A 7 3.38 19.70 18.03
CA GLY A 7 3.36 18.90 19.24
C GLY A 7 1.96 18.71 19.84
N LEU A 8 1.11 19.75 19.84
CA LEU A 8 -0.30 19.63 20.24
C LEU A 8 -1.07 18.67 19.32
N GLY A 9 -0.83 18.74 18.00
CA GLY A 9 -1.39 17.79 17.04
C GLY A 9 -0.96 16.35 17.31
N ALA A 10 0.32 16.14 17.64
CA ALA A 10 0.84 14.83 18.01
C ALA A 10 0.23 14.29 19.33
N LEU A 11 -0.04 15.15 20.32
CA LEU A 11 -0.75 14.74 21.54
C LEU A 11 -2.21 14.35 21.26
N ALA A 12 -2.90 15.08 20.37
CA ALA A 12 -4.24 14.71 19.93
C ALA A 12 -4.23 13.36 19.19
N LEU A 13 -3.24 13.13 18.32
CA LEU A 13 -3.03 11.84 17.67
C LEU A 13 -2.77 10.72 18.68
N ALA A 14 -1.94 10.96 19.70
CA ALA A 14 -1.69 9.98 20.77
C ALA A 14 -2.97 9.60 21.51
N ALA A 15 -3.86 10.57 21.79
CA ALA A 15 -5.17 10.31 22.38
C ALA A 15 -6.07 9.50 21.42
N GLY A 16 -6.10 9.85 20.13
CA GLY A 16 -6.82 9.09 19.10
C GLY A 16 -6.34 7.63 18.99
N ILE A 17 -5.02 7.41 19.01
CA ILE A 17 -4.42 6.07 19.01
C ILE A 17 -4.79 5.30 20.28
N LYS A 18 -4.78 5.96 21.44
CA LYS A 18 -5.19 5.34 22.72
C LYS A 18 -6.65 4.88 22.70
N CYS A 19 -7.53 5.63 22.04
CA CYS A 19 -8.95 5.30 21.91
C CYS A 19 -9.23 4.20 20.88
N THR A 20 -8.42 4.10 19.81
CA THR A 20 -8.65 3.16 18.71
C THR A 20 -7.90 1.84 18.86
N LEU A 21 -6.71 1.84 19.47
CA LEU A 21 -5.91 0.62 19.71
C LEU A 21 -6.19 0.02 21.10
N THR A 22 -7.35 -0.61 21.26
CA THR A 22 -7.80 -1.15 22.56
C THR A 22 -7.34 -2.57 22.85
N GLU A 23 -6.91 -3.36 21.85
CA GLU A 23 -6.61 -4.79 22.00
C GLU A 23 -5.22 -5.20 21.47
N GLY A 24 -4.77 -6.42 21.78
CA GLY A 24 -3.55 -7.01 21.24
C GLY A 24 -2.23 -6.59 21.92
N VAL A 25 -1.17 -7.38 21.66
CA VAL A 25 0.17 -7.16 22.22
C VAL A 25 0.75 -5.82 21.74
N GLY A 26 1.32 -5.05 22.67
CA GLY A 26 1.92 -3.75 22.36
C GLY A 26 0.93 -2.59 22.23
N ARG A 27 -0.37 -2.75 22.53
CA ARG A 27 -1.39 -1.68 22.39
C ARG A 27 -1.09 -0.39 23.14
N ARG A 28 -0.36 -0.47 24.25
CA ARG A 28 -0.04 0.67 25.12
C ARG A 28 1.16 1.48 24.64
N ALA A 29 2.06 0.88 23.86
CA ALA A 29 3.32 1.52 23.48
C ALA A 29 3.14 2.66 22.45
N PRO A 30 2.39 2.49 21.35
CA PRO A 30 2.18 3.57 20.37
C PRO A 30 1.62 4.88 20.95
N PRO A 31 0.54 4.90 21.75
CA PRO A 31 0.03 6.17 22.28
C PRO A 31 1.00 6.83 23.29
N ILE A 32 1.80 6.05 24.02
CA ILE A 32 2.82 6.60 24.92
C ILE A 32 3.97 7.23 24.13
N LEU A 33 4.50 6.53 23.13
CA LEU A 33 5.64 7.00 22.33
C LEU A 33 5.29 8.21 21.46
N VAL A 34 4.09 8.22 20.86
CA VAL A 34 3.58 9.39 20.13
C VAL A 34 3.32 10.55 21.09
N GLY A 35 2.89 10.27 22.33
CA GLY A 35 2.77 11.28 23.38
C GLY A 35 4.11 11.91 23.78
N ILE A 36 5.16 11.10 23.92
CA ILE A 36 6.54 11.57 24.19
C ILE A 36 7.06 12.42 23.02
N PHE A 37 6.81 12.01 21.78
CA PHE A 37 7.13 12.80 20.59
C PHE A 37 6.44 14.18 20.63
N GLY A 38 5.13 14.22 20.88
CA GLY A 38 4.38 15.47 20.99
C GLY A 38 4.88 16.40 22.11
N ALA A 39 5.14 15.85 23.29
CA ALA A 39 5.71 16.60 24.42
C ALA A 39 7.12 17.15 24.10
N GLY A 40 7.95 16.36 23.42
CA GLY A 40 9.28 16.77 22.99
C GLY A 40 9.27 17.89 21.95
N LEU A 41 8.32 17.89 21.01
CA LEU A 41 8.12 19.01 20.07
C LEU A 41 7.66 20.29 20.77
N ILE A 42 6.78 20.19 21.77
CA ILE A 42 6.35 21.34 22.58
C ILE A 42 7.55 21.91 23.35
N ALA A 43 8.30 21.05 24.05
CA ALA A 43 9.49 21.47 24.80
C ALA A 43 10.54 22.13 23.89
N SER A 44 10.83 21.53 22.74
CA SER A 44 11.73 22.10 21.72
C SER A 44 11.23 23.46 21.19
N GLY A 45 9.90 23.62 21.04
CA GLY A 45 9.30 24.89 20.65
C GLY A 45 9.28 25.97 21.75
N LEU A 46 9.30 25.58 23.02
CA LEU A 46 9.37 26.48 24.18
C LEU A 46 10.81 26.92 24.49
N PHE A 47 11.79 26.09 24.16
CA PHE A 47 13.21 26.39 24.28
C PHE A 47 13.84 26.47 22.87
N PRO A 48 13.67 27.57 22.12
CA PRO A 48 14.31 27.70 20.82
C PRO A 48 15.83 27.77 20.97
N MET A 49 16.54 27.19 20.00
CA MET A 49 17.98 27.30 19.89
C MET A 49 18.35 28.76 19.62
N GLY A 50 18.91 29.42 20.63
CA GLY A 50 19.27 30.83 20.58
C GLY A 50 20.78 31.07 20.52
N ASP A 51 21.59 30.02 20.66
CA ASP A 51 23.03 30.14 20.57
C ASP A 51 23.46 30.24 19.10
N PRO A 52 24.38 31.17 18.78
CA PRO A 52 24.93 31.25 17.45
C PRO A 52 25.77 30.01 17.13
N GLU A 53 25.46 29.33 16.03
CA GLU A 53 26.17 28.15 15.57
C GLU A 53 26.21 28.15 14.04
N SER A 54 27.31 27.63 13.46
CA SER A 54 27.47 27.40 12.02
C SER A 54 27.08 28.61 11.15
N GLY A 55 27.56 29.80 11.53
CA GLY A 55 27.35 31.02 10.74
C GLY A 55 25.97 31.66 10.90
N PHE A 56 25.12 31.15 11.80
CA PHE A 56 23.80 31.71 12.10
C PHE A 56 23.74 32.34 13.51
N PRO A 57 23.17 33.54 13.69
CA PRO A 57 22.77 34.50 12.65
C PRO A 57 23.99 35.08 11.89
N VAL A 58 23.74 35.71 10.75
CA VAL A 58 24.78 36.27 9.87
C VAL A 58 25.74 37.16 10.67
N GLY A 59 27.03 36.81 10.66
CA GLY A 59 28.09 37.48 11.44
C GLY A 59 28.76 36.59 12.49
N THR A 60 28.23 35.38 12.72
CA THR A 60 28.84 34.38 13.61
C THR A 60 29.96 33.62 12.89
N PRO A 61 31.12 33.35 13.54
CA PRO A 61 32.15 32.47 12.99
C PRO A 61 31.63 31.03 12.78
N ASP A 62 32.06 30.35 11.72
CA ASP A 62 31.73 28.93 11.43
C ASP A 62 32.39 27.91 12.38
N GLN A 63 32.76 28.34 13.59
CA GLN A 63 33.41 27.48 14.57
C GLN A 63 32.39 26.86 15.52
N PRO A 64 32.62 25.60 15.98
CA PRO A 64 31.76 24.97 16.97
C PRO A 64 31.72 25.80 18.26
N VAL A 65 30.51 26.04 18.78
CA VAL A 65 30.34 26.78 20.04
C VAL A 65 30.92 25.97 21.20
N ALA A 66 31.93 26.53 21.89
CA ALA A 66 32.64 25.84 22.97
C ALA A 66 31.75 25.53 24.20
N ARG A 67 30.64 26.26 24.37
CA ARG A 67 29.59 25.99 25.37
C ARG A 67 28.24 26.45 24.84
N MET A 68 27.30 25.51 24.70
CA MET A 68 25.89 25.82 24.44
C MET A 68 25.23 26.36 25.72
N SER A 69 24.30 27.30 25.57
CA SER A 69 23.40 27.71 26.65
C SER A 69 22.51 26.55 27.09
N TRP A 70 22.03 26.62 28.33
CA TRP A 70 21.12 25.62 28.87
C TRP A 70 19.81 25.49 28.06
N HIS A 71 19.36 26.57 27.40
CA HIS A 71 18.18 26.56 26.53
C HIS A 71 18.42 25.74 25.27
N SER A 72 19.57 25.89 24.61
CA SER A 72 19.92 25.08 23.43
C SER A 72 20.21 23.63 23.80
N VAL A 73 20.79 23.36 24.97
CA VAL A 73 20.92 22.00 25.49
C VAL A 73 19.54 21.37 25.72
N ALA A 74 18.60 22.10 26.33
CA ALA A 74 17.22 21.64 26.53
C ALA A 74 16.50 21.40 25.19
N HIS A 75 16.72 22.26 24.20
CA HIS A 75 16.21 22.08 22.84
C HIS A 75 16.71 20.77 22.21
N SER A 76 18.03 20.59 22.15
CA SER A 76 18.66 19.42 21.53
C SER A 76 18.29 18.12 22.23
N ALA A 77 18.28 18.12 23.57
CA ALA A 77 17.86 16.94 24.35
C ALA A 77 16.39 16.58 24.08
N SER A 78 15.50 17.59 24.00
CA SER A 78 14.09 17.38 23.68
C SER A 78 13.89 16.85 22.26
N ALA A 79 14.67 17.36 21.30
CA ALA A 79 14.64 16.89 19.92
C ALA A 79 15.11 15.44 19.80
N VAL A 80 16.21 15.06 20.45
CA VAL A 80 16.71 13.68 20.47
C VAL A 80 15.67 12.74 21.10
N ALA A 81 15.07 13.12 22.22
CA ALA A 81 14.03 12.33 22.87
C ALA A 81 12.79 12.14 21.97
N ALA A 82 12.35 13.21 21.29
CA ALA A 82 11.20 13.17 20.40
C ALA A 82 11.43 12.23 19.20
N HIS A 83 12.54 12.42 18.47
CA HIS A 83 12.83 11.62 17.28
C HIS A 83 13.10 10.15 17.61
N SER A 84 13.76 9.87 18.75
CA SER A 84 13.95 8.50 19.23
C SER A 84 12.62 7.84 19.56
N ALA A 85 11.72 8.56 20.25
CA ALA A 85 10.39 8.04 20.55
C ALA A 85 9.57 7.75 19.29
N LEU A 86 9.66 8.62 18.27
CA LEU A 86 9.00 8.41 16.98
C LEU A 86 9.55 7.18 16.23
N ALA A 87 10.87 7.02 16.18
CA ALA A 87 11.51 5.86 15.57
C ALA A 87 11.08 4.54 16.25
N ILE A 88 11.06 4.52 17.59
CA ILE A 88 10.59 3.37 18.37
C ILE A 88 9.10 3.11 18.10
N ALA A 89 8.27 4.16 17.99
CA ALA A 89 6.85 4.00 17.68
C ALA A 89 6.63 3.33 16.32
N ALA A 90 7.39 3.72 15.30
CA ALA A 90 7.33 3.14 13.97
C ALA A 90 7.73 1.65 13.98
N ILE A 91 8.80 1.30 14.71
CA ILE A 91 9.23 -0.10 14.87
C ILE A 91 8.15 -0.93 15.57
N VAL A 92 7.60 -0.43 16.69
CA VAL A 92 6.55 -1.13 17.45
C VAL A 92 5.30 -1.37 16.60
N LEU A 93 4.85 -0.35 15.84
CA LEU A 93 3.70 -0.48 14.95
C LEU A 93 3.95 -1.47 13.82
N THR A 94 5.16 -1.47 13.26
CA THR A 94 5.57 -2.41 12.20
C THR A 94 5.59 -3.85 12.71
N VAL A 95 6.28 -4.10 13.82
CA VAL A 95 6.33 -5.44 14.45
C VAL A 95 4.93 -5.90 14.84
N ARG A 96 4.11 -5.01 15.40
CA ARG A 96 2.71 -5.32 15.72
C ARG A 96 1.89 -5.69 14.48
N CYS A 97 2.04 -4.96 13.37
CA CYS A 97 1.36 -5.30 12.12
C CYS A 97 1.83 -6.65 11.57
N MET A 98 3.11 -6.96 11.65
CA MET A 98 3.67 -8.25 11.23
C MET A 98 3.12 -9.39 12.09
N LEU A 99 3.13 -9.25 13.41
CA LEU A 99 2.58 -10.25 14.34
C LEU A 99 1.07 -10.42 14.17
N HIS A 100 0.32 -9.34 13.96
CA HIS A 100 -1.11 -9.43 13.72
C HIS A 100 -1.44 -10.05 12.34
N ARG A 101 -0.58 -9.87 11.33
CA ARG A 101 -0.71 -10.54 10.03
C ARG A 101 -0.39 -12.02 10.12
N ALA A 102 0.56 -12.42 10.98
CA ALA A 102 0.90 -13.82 11.23
C ALA A 102 -0.20 -14.61 11.95
N VAL A 103 -1.08 -13.94 12.71
CA VAL A 103 -2.18 -14.55 13.49
C VAL A 103 -3.48 -14.69 12.68
N LEU A 104 -3.62 -14.03 11.53
CA LEU A 104 -4.78 -14.24 10.67
C LEU A 104 -4.53 -15.44 9.75
N PRO A 105 -5.32 -16.52 9.84
CA PRO A 105 -5.20 -17.64 8.92
C PRO A 105 -5.40 -17.17 7.47
N GLY A 106 -4.81 -17.93 6.54
CA GLY A 106 -4.67 -17.59 5.13
C GLY A 106 -5.96 -17.08 4.47
N ARG A 107 -5.81 -16.40 3.33
CA ARG A 107 -6.86 -15.69 2.56
C ARG A 107 -8.21 -16.44 2.42
N ALA A 108 -8.24 -17.76 2.58
CA ALA A 108 -9.44 -18.60 2.59
C ALA A 108 -10.48 -18.23 3.68
N GLU A 109 -10.04 -17.85 4.89
CA GLU A 109 -10.97 -17.65 6.02
C GLU A 109 -11.64 -16.27 6.05
N ARG A 110 -10.98 -15.26 5.44
CA ARG A 110 -11.57 -13.92 5.24
C ARG A 110 -12.83 -13.97 4.37
N ARG A 111 -12.90 -14.90 3.40
CA ARG A 111 -14.07 -15.09 2.54
C ARG A 111 -15.23 -15.77 3.27
N HIS A 112 -14.93 -16.58 4.29
CA HIS A 112 -15.95 -17.21 5.12
C HIS A 112 -16.56 -16.22 6.13
N ARG A 113 -15.73 -15.38 6.77
CA ARG A 113 -16.20 -14.41 7.78
C ARG A 113 -16.98 -13.23 7.20
N MET A 114 -16.70 -12.82 5.95
CA MET A 114 -17.56 -11.85 5.24
C MET A 114 -18.94 -12.43 4.90
N ARG A 115 -19.03 -13.74 4.64
CA ARG A 115 -20.32 -14.41 4.40
C ARG A 115 -21.15 -14.59 5.68
N THR A 116 -20.51 -14.81 6.82
CA THR A 116 -21.22 -14.94 8.11
C THR A 116 -21.44 -13.61 8.84
N GLY A 117 -20.63 -12.57 8.57
CA GLY A 117 -20.78 -11.24 9.17
C GLY A 117 -21.92 -10.39 8.58
N ILE A 118 -22.32 -10.62 7.33
CA ILE A 118 -23.46 -9.93 6.71
C ILE A 118 -24.80 -10.40 7.32
N ALA A 119 -24.84 -11.56 7.98
CA ALA A 119 -26.03 -12.03 8.68
C ALA A 119 -26.23 -11.40 10.08
N HIS A 120 -25.29 -10.58 10.58
CA HIS A 120 -25.37 -9.98 11.93
C HIS A 120 -25.81 -8.51 11.94
N VAL A 121 -25.94 -7.87 10.77
CA VAL A 121 -26.36 -6.45 10.64
C VAL A 121 -27.86 -6.31 10.31
N ALA A 122 -28.55 -7.41 10.01
CA ALA A 122 -30.00 -7.45 9.91
C ALA A 122 -30.61 -7.88 11.27
N GLY A 123 -30.77 -6.90 12.16
CA GLY A 123 -31.26 -7.13 13.52
C GLY A 123 -32.67 -7.72 13.57
N LEU A 124 -32.79 -8.93 14.11
CA LEU A 124 -33.97 -9.46 14.77
C LEU A 124 -33.49 -10.53 15.77
N TYR A 125 -33.50 -10.21 17.07
CA TYR A 125 -34.13 -11.00 18.14
C TYR A 125 -33.79 -10.41 19.51
N GLU A 126 -34.82 -10.02 20.26
CA GLU A 126 -34.78 -9.86 21.71
C GLU A 126 -34.45 -11.21 22.37
N TYR A 127 -33.63 -11.17 23.42
CA TYR A 127 -33.23 -12.36 24.18
C TYR A 127 -33.95 -12.35 25.53
N PRO A 128 -34.85 -13.30 25.83
CA PRO A 128 -35.33 -13.48 27.19
C PRO A 128 -34.37 -14.39 27.98
N ASP A 129 -34.30 -14.07 29.27
CA ASP A 129 -33.39 -14.60 30.28
C ASP A 129 -33.45 -16.12 30.43
N ARG A 130 -32.28 -16.74 30.60
CA ARG A 130 -32.08 -18.20 30.70
C ARG A 130 -31.91 -18.60 32.15
N ARG A 131 -32.97 -18.45 32.94
CA ARG A 131 -33.15 -19.16 34.22
C ARG A 131 -34.63 -19.47 34.42
N GLU A 132 -35.04 -20.66 34.00
CA GLU A 132 -35.95 -21.57 34.69
C GLU A 132 -36.50 -22.61 33.71
N ARG A 133 -36.82 -23.79 34.24
CA ARG A 133 -37.51 -24.92 33.62
C ARG A 133 -36.65 -25.92 32.86
N ALA A 134 -35.93 -26.69 33.66
CA ALA A 134 -35.93 -28.14 33.49
C ALA A 134 -37.37 -28.69 33.47
N GLY A 135 -37.66 -29.62 32.56
CA GLY A 135 -38.84 -30.49 32.67
C GLY A 135 -39.49 -30.88 31.34
N ARG A 136 -39.29 -32.16 30.95
CA ARG A 136 -40.17 -33.08 30.17
C ARG A 136 -41.05 -32.52 29.04
N LEU A 137 -40.90 -33.09 27.84
CA LEU A 137 -41.98 -33.63 26.98
C LEU A 137 -41.31 -34.31 25.76
N HIS A 138 -41.13 -35.63 25.74
CA HIS A 138 -41.96 -36.66 25.07
C HIS A 138 -42.25 -36.42 23.58
N LEU A 139 -41.68 -37.31 22.74
CA LEU A 139 -41.94 -37.47 21.31
C LEU A 139 -43.41 -37.83 21.08
N ASP A 140 -44.12 -37.07 20.27
CA ASP A 140 -44.80 -37.58 19.08
C ASP A 140 -45.33 -36.40 18.27
N ASP A 141 -44.83 -36.21 17.04
CA ASP A 141 -45.54 -35.53 15.95
C ASP A 141 -44.67 -35.57 14.69
N ARG A 142 -45.11 -36.35 13.68
CA ARG A 142 -44.47 -36.44 12.37
C ARG A 142 -44.96 -35.31 11.44
N PRO A 143 -44.08 -34.46 10.89
CA PRO A 143 -44.44 -33.60 9.76
C PRO A 143 -44.12 -34.28 8.42
N ARG A 144 -44.97 -33.95 7.46
CA ARG A 144 -45.15 -34.57 6.13
C ARG A 144 -43.89 -34.49 5.24
N ALA A 145 -43.72 -35.50 4.39
CA ALA A 145 -42.63 -35.58 3.42
C ALA A 145 -42.66 -34.40 2.44
N PHE A 146 -41.55 -33.65 2.39
CA PHE A 146 -41.26 -32.70 1.32
C PHE A 146 -40.93 -33.47 0.03
N PRO A 147 -41.49 -33.09 -1.14
CA PRO A 147 -41.05 -33.65 -2.41
C PRO A 147 -39.59 -33.28 -2.67
N ALA A 148 -38.79 -34.24 -3.15
CA ALA A 148 -37.37 -34.07 -3.39
C ALA A 148 -37.13 -32.90 -4.38
N PRO A 149 -36.19 -31.98 -4.10
CA PRO A 149 -35.86 -30.91 -5.02
C PRO A 149 -35.26 -31.50 -6.29
N HIS A 150 -35.81 -31.07 -7.42
CA HIS A 150 -35.25 -31.29 -8.75
C HIS A 150 -33.80 -30.84 -8.72
N THR A 151 -32.88 -31.75 -9.04
CA THR A 151 -31.46 -31.45 -9.14
C THR A 151 -31.24 -30.49 -10.30
N LEU A 152 -31.34 -29.19 -10.04
CA LEU A 152 -30.60 -28.19 -10.80
C LEU A 152 -29.13 -28.47 -10.51
N THR A 153 -28.50 -29.29 -11.35
CA THR A 153 -27.06 -29.40 -11.42
C THR A 153 -26.53 -28.03 -11.79
N CYS A 154 -26.12 -27.27 -10.77
CA CYS A 154 -25.24 -26.14 -10.97
C CYS A 154 -24.05 -26.70 -11.77
N PRO A 155 -23.78 -26.23 -13.00
CA PRO A 155 -22.58 -26.64 -13.69
C PRO A 155 -21.44 -26.29 -12.73
N THR A 156 -20.69 -27.32 -12.33
CA THR A 156 -19.41 -27.13 -11.65
C THR A 156 -18.63 -26.15 -12.49
N ILE A 157 -18.47 -24.92 -12.01
CA ILE A 157 -17.45 -24.00 -12.55
C ILE A 157 -16.17 -24.83 -12.55
N ALA A 158 -15.72 -25.22 -13.73
CA ALA A 158 -14.46 -25.91 -13.88
C ALA A 158 -13.44 -24.99 -13.19
N LYS A 159 -12.67 -25.54 -12.24
CA LYS A 159 -11.58 -24.77 -11.64
C LYS A 159 -10.67 -24.38 -12.80
N HIS A 160 -10.74 -23.13 -13.25
CA HIS A 160 -9.86 -22.62 -14.28
C HIS A 160 -8.43 -22.91 -13.81
N ASP A 161 -7.74 -23.77 -14.56
CA ASP A 161 -6.37 -24.15 -14.22
C ASP A 161 -5.47 -22.97 -14.57
N TRP A 162 -5.31 -22.07 -13.60
CA TRP A 162 -4.39 -20.92 -13.64
C TRP A 162 -2.93 -21.34 -13.87
N ARG A 163 -2.62 -22.64 -13.90
CA ARG A 163 -1.30 -23.19 -14.22
C ARG A 163 -1.09 -23.45 -15.71
N ARG A 164 -2.10 -23.31 -16.58
CA ARG A 164 -1.81 -23.21 -18.01
C ARG A 164 -0.97 -21.96 -18.20
N ASP A 165 0.21 -22.12 -18.78
CA ASP A 165 1.05 -20.98 -19.12
C ASP A 165 0.21 -20.05 -20.02
N PRO A 166 -0.13 -18.84 -19.53
CA PRO A 166 -0.87 -17.90 -20.34
C PRO A 166 0.00 -17.59 -21.56
N VAL A 167 -0.61 -17.57 -22.73
CA VAL A 167 0.10 -17.27 -23.98
C VAL A 167 0.44 -15.79 -24.07
N LYS A 168 -0.32 -14.92 -23.38
CA LYS A 168 -0.10 -13.46 -23.39
C LYS A 168 0.32 -12.91 -22.03
N TYR A 169 1.32 -12.03 -22.06
CA TYR A 169 1.82 -11.30 -20.90
C TYR A 169 1.79 -9.80 -21.15
N LEU A 170 1.46 -9.05 -20.11
CA LEU A 170 1.55 -7.61 -20.01
C LEU A 170 2.85 -7.28 -19.27
N LEU A 171 3.73 -6.56 -19.94
CA LEU A 171 4.91 -5.92 -19.37
C LEU A 171 4.53 -4.49 -18.97
N LEU A 172 4.79 -4.13 -17.72
CA LEU A 172 4.55 -2.79 -17.18
C LEU A 172 5.90 -2.17 -16.83
N GLY A 173 6.29 -1.13 -17.58
CA GLY A 173 7.51 -0.37 -17.32
C GLY A 173 7.22 0.73 -16.32
N TYR A 174 7.98 0.77 -15.22
CA TYR A 174 7.89 1.85 -14.24
C TYR A 174 9.14 2.73 -14.33
N THR A 175 8.97 3.99 -13.98
CA THR A 175 10.08 4.93 -13.78
C THR A 175 9.78 5.85 -12.62
N SER A 176 10.80 6.48 -12.06
CA SER A 176 10.60 7.44 -10.98
C SER A 176 9.78 8.64 -11.45
N ALA A 177 8.87 9.15 -10.60
CA ALA A 177 8.09 10.34 -10.90
C ALA A 177 9.01 11.54 -11.25
N ALA A 178 10.14 11.66 -10.55
CA ALA A 178 11.13 12.70 -10.81
C ALA A 178 11.92 12.49 -12.12
N GLY A 179 12.06 11.27 -12.61
CA GLY A 179 12.69 10.99 -13.92
C GLY A 179 11.75 11.23 -15.10
N TRP A 180 10.43 11.26 -14.85
CA TRP A 180 9.40 11.48 -15.86
C TRP A 180 9.07 12.96 -16.09
N ASP A 181 9.42 13.83 -15.12
CA ASP A 181 9.25 15.27 -15.25
C ASP A 181 10.20 15.83 -16.32
N ALA A 182 9.64 16.49 -17.34
CA ALA A 182 10.43 17.07 -18.44
C ALA A 182 11.42 18.16 -17.99
N ALA A 183 11.26 18.70 -16.77
CA ALA A 183 12.15 19.69 -16.17
C ALA A 183 13.45 19.07 -15.59
N THR A 184 13.46 17.77 -15.37
CA THR A 184 14.58 16.96 -14.85
C THR A 184 15.09 15.97 -15.90
N ALA A 185 14.50 15.96 -17.10
CA ALA A 185 15.03 15.28 -18.26
C ALA A 185 16.35 15.94 -18.68
N ASP A 186 17.46 15.44 -18.16
CA ASP A 186 18.79 15.78 -18.67
C ASP A 186 18.84 15.53 -20.19
N ALA A 187 19.62 16.35 -20.90
CA ALA A 187 19.83 16.12 -22.33
C ALA A 187 20.28 14.67 -22.55
N PRO A 188 19.67 13.92 -23.49
CA PRO A 188 19.93 12.50 -23.63
C PRO A 188 21.42 12.28 -23.87
N THR A 189 22.06 11.56 -22.97
CA THR A 189 23.48 11.21 -23.09
C THR A 189 23.69 10.35 -24.34
N GLU A 190 24.91 10.34 -24.88
CA GLU A 190 25.24 9.49 -26.03
C GLU A 190 24.98 8.00 -25.73
N GLU A 191 25.15 7.61 -24.47
CA GLU A 191 24.79 6.29 -23.94
C GLU A 191 23.29 6.03 -23.97
N ALA A 192 22.45 7.00 -23.57
CA ALA A 192 20.99 6.87 -23.62
C ALA A 192 20.47 6.78 -25.06
N LEU A 193 21.06 7.52 -26.00
CA LEU A 193 20.74 7.42 -27.43
C LEU A 193 21.13 6.06 -28.01
N ALA A 194 22.29 5.53 -27.62
CA ALA A 194 22.73 4.19 -28.02
C ALA A 194 21.84 3.09 -27.43
N ALA A 195 21.42 3.22 -26.17
CA ALA A 195 20.46 2.33 -25.53
C ALA A 195 19.10 2.36 -26.22
N PHE A 196 18.61 3.55 -26.60
CA PHE A 196 17.36 3.68 -27.34
C PHE A 196 17.42 3.04 -28.74
N ALA A 197 18.56 3.19 -29.44
CA ALA A 197 18.76 2.53 -30.73
C ALA A 197 18.83 0.99 -30.60
N ALA A 198 19.49 0.49 -29.54
CA ALA A 198 19.52 -0.94 -29.23
C ALA A 198 18.13 -1.48 -28.88
N TYR A 199 17.35 -0.72 -28.12
CA TYR A 199 15.96 -1.04 -27.78
C TYR A 199 15.07 -1.09 -29.03
N GLN A 200 15.13 -0.08 -29.91
CA GLN A 200 14.36 -0.09 -31.16
C GLN A 200 14.71 -1.25 -32.08
N LYS A 201 15.99 -1.62 -32.15
CA LYS A 201 16.40 -2.82 -32.90
C LYS A 201 15.78 -4.07 -32.28
N PHE A 202 15.81 -4.20 -30.95
CA PHE A 202 15.23 -5.34 -30.25
C PHE A 202 13.71 -5.40 -30.40
N GLU A 203 13.03 -4.26 -30.35
CA GLU A 203 11.59 -4.15 -30.60
C GLU A 203 11.24 -4.65 -32.00
N LYS A 204 12.02 -4.26 -33.02
CA LYS A 204 11.86 -4.77 -34.38
C LYS A 204 12.04 -6.28 -34.45
N GLU A 205 13.03 -6.85 -33.77
CA GLU A 205 13.22 -8.30 -33.70
C GLU A 205 12.01 -9.02 -33.09
N LEU A 206 11.38 -8.45 -32.05
CA LEU A 206 10.19 -9.02 -31.42
C LEU A 206 8.92 -8.87 -32.26
N LEU A 207 8.82 -7.79 -33.06
CA LEU A 207 7.75 -7.62 -34.04
C LEU A 207 7.90 -8.63 -35.18
N ASP A 208 9.12 -8.79 -35.71
CA ASP A 208 9.43 -9.73 -36.79
C ASP A 208 9.24 -11.20 -36.35
N SER A 209 9.48 -11.52 -35.07
CA SER A 209 9.20 -12.84 -34.49
C SER A 209 7.71 -13.08 -34.20
N GLY A 210 6.88 -12.03 -34.21
CA GLY A 210 5.47 -12.08 -33.83
C GLY A 210 5.23 -12.23 -32.33
N GLU A 211 6.28 -12.09 -31.51
CA GLU A 211 6.18 -12.17 -30.05
C GLU A 211 5.65 -10.85 -29.44
N LEU A 212 5.82 -9.71 -30.12
CA LEU A 212 5.27 -8.42 -29.68
C LEU A 212 3.91 -8.16 -30.32
N VAL A 213 2.87 -8.02 -29.48
CA VAL A 213 1.50 -7.70 -29.93
C VAL A 213 1.31 -6.20 -30.04
N THR A 214 1.70 -5.46 -28.99
CA THR A 214 1.63 -3.99 -28.95
C THR A 214 2.58 -3.46 -27.88
N THR A 215 3.08 -2.25 -28.05
CA THR A 215 3.85 -1.52 -27.04
C THR A 215 3.54 -0.04 -27.17
N GLU A 216 3.33 0.63 -26.04
CA GLU A 216 2.99 2.05 -26.03
C GLU A 216 3.59 2.73 -24.80
N GLY A 217 4.05 3.97 -24.99
CA GLY A 217 4.38 4.89 -23.91
C GLY A 217 3.12 5.59 -23.41
N LEU A 218 2.99 5.74 -22.10
CA LEU A 218 1.87 6.45 -21.48
C LEU A 218 2.14 7.95 -21.39
N GLY A 219 1.08 8.74 -21.30
CA GLY A 219 1.19 10.16 -21.00
C GLY A 219 1.65 10.43 -19.57
N HIS A 220 2.06 11.67 -19.28
CA HIS A 220 2.44 12.09 -17.94
C HIS A 220 1.34 11.75 -16.91
N PRO A 221 1.67 11.21 -15.72
CA PRO A 221 0.66 10.85 -14.71
C PRO A 221 -0.19 12.05 -14.29
N ALA A 222 0.34 13.27 -14.37
CA ALA A 222 -0.41 14.51 -14.11
C ALA A 222 -1.61 14.75 -15.05
N VAL A 223 -1.64 14.14 -16.25
CA VAL A 223 -2.78 14.23 -17.18
C VAL A 223 -3.72 13.02 -17.09
N SER A 224 -3.47 12.10 -16.15
CA SER A 224 -4.34 10.94 -15.95
C SER A 224 -5.64 11.34 -15.24
N ILE A 225 -6.71 10.61 -15.51
CA ILE A 225 -8.02 10.79 -14.89
C ILE A 225 -8.44 9.46 -14.29
N THR A 226 -8.79 9.47 -13.01
CA THR A 226 -9.25 8.29 -12.27
C THR A 226 -10.76 8.36 -12.07
N VAL A 227 -11.49 7.32 -12.45
CA VAL A 227 -12.95 7.24 -12.26
C VAL A 227 -13.28 6.25 -11.16
N ASN A 228 -13.92 6.73 -10.09
CA ASN A 228 -14.24 5.96 -8.90
C ASN A 228 -15.76 5.91 -8.65
N ARG A 229 -16.23 4.80 -8.08
CA ARG A 229 -17.59 4.71 -7.54
C ARG A 229 -17.59 5.20 -6.09
N THR A 230 -18.41 6.20 -5.80
CA THR A 230 -18.66 6.74 -4.47
C THR A 230 -20.09 6.38 -4.02
N PRO A 231 -20.44 6.55 -2.73
CA PRO A 231 -21.82 6.39 -2.27
C PRO A 231 -22.82 7.29 -3.01
N ASP A 232 -22.36 8.43 -3.50
CA ASP A 232 -23.17 9.44 -4.18
C ASP A 232 -23.18 9.30 -5.72
N GLY A 233 -22.47 8.31 -6.28
CA GLY A 233 -22.47 8.03 -7.72
C GLY A 233 -21.11 7.65 -8.29
N VAL A 234 -20.82 8.11 -9.51
CA VAL A 234 -19.53 7.93 -10.19
C VAL A 234 -18.84 9.29 -10.26
N THR A 235 -17.61 9.36 -9.78
CA THR A 235 -16.82 10.58 -9.72
C THR A 235 -15.52 10.40 -10.50
N ALA A 236 -15.21 11.33 -11.39
CA ALA A 236 -13.91 11.43 -12.03
C ALA A 236 -13.03 12.42 -11.23
N THR A 237 -11.79 12.02 -10.96
CA THR A 237 -10.80 12.81 -10.23
C THR A 237 -9.54 12.90 -11.07
N ASP A 238 -8.98 14.10 -11.17
CA ASP A 238 -7.70 14.32 -11.86
C ASP A 238 -6.56 13.65 -11.08
N GLY A 239 -5.59 13.12 -11.82
CA GLY A 239 -4.43 12.43 -11.28
C GLY A 239 -4.59 10.90 -11.24
N PRO A 240 -3.47 10.20 -10.96
CA PRO A 240 -3.40 8.75 -11.02
C PRO A 240 -4.14 8.13 -9.82
N PHE A 241 -4.60 6.88 -9.98
CA PHE A 241 -5.32 6.17 -8.93
C PHE A 241 -4.51 6.03 -7.63
N ALA A 242 -3.20 5.83 -7.75
CA ALA A 242 -2.29 5.77 -6.62
C ALA A 242 -1.09 6.70 -6.89
N GLU A 243 -0.87 7.65 -5.99
CA GLU A 243 0.35 8.45 -5.97
C GLU A 243 1.50 7.56 -5.45
N LEU A 244 2.33 7.10 -6.37
CA LEU A 244 3.49 6.25 -6.10
C LEU A 244 4.77 6.99 -6.46
N LYS A 245 5.88 6.59 -5.82
CA LYS A 245 7.21 7.11 -6.17
C LYS A 245 7.62 6.73 -7.60
N GLU A 246 7.13 5.59 -8.04
CA GLU A 246 7.34 5.03 -9.37
C GLU A 246 6.00 5.09 -10.12
N VAL A 247 6.02 5.69 -11.29
CA VAL A 247 4.85 5.91 -12.15
C VAL A 247 4.92 4.97 -13.34
N LEU A 248 3.75 4.52 -13.80
CA LEU A 248 3.68 3.65 -14.97
C LEU A 248 4.00 4.46 -16.22
N ALA A 249 5.12 4.11 -16.84
CA ALA A 249 5.71 4.81 -17.97
C ALA A 249 5.25 4.24 -19.31
N SER A 250 5.21 2.91 -19.40
CA SER A 250 4.90 2.21 -20.64
C SER A 250 4.25 0.86 -20.33
N PHE A 251 3.56 0.33 -21.33
CA PHE A 251 3.12 -1.05 -21.30
C PHE A 251 3.40 -1.73 -22.64
N ALA A 252 3.69 -3.02 -22.58
CA ALA A 252 3.79 -3.86 -23.77
C ALA A 252 3.03 -5.16 -23.55
N VAL A 253 2.38 -5.66 -24.60
CA VAL A 253 1.75 -6.98 -24.60
C VAL A 253 2.57 -7.88 -25.50
N ILE A 254 3.01 -9.01 -24.93
CA ILE A 254 3.75 -10.05 -25.65
C ILE A 254 2.93 -11.34 -25.70
N ASP A 255 3.03 -12.07 -26.80
CA ASP A 255 2.44 -13.41 -27.00
C ASP A 255 3.59 -14.42 -27.11
N VAL A 256 3.82 -15.18 -26.05
CA VAL A 256 4.96 -16.08 -25.90
C VAL A 256 4.53 -17.41 -25.29
N ALA A 257 5.25 -18.47 -25.64
CA ALA A 257 4.91 -19.84 -25.26
C ALA A 257 4.91 -20.10 -23.73
N GLY A 258 5.48 -19.20 -22.92
CA GLY A 258 5.45 -19.34 -21.47
C GLY A 258 6.22 -18.25 -20.72
N ARG A 259 6.12 -18.32 -19.38
CA ARG A 259 6.65 -17.30 -18.48
C ARG A 259 8.16 -17.11 -18.58
N GLU A 260 8.91 -18.17 -18.85
CA GLU A 260 10.38 -18.11 -18.97
C GLU A 260 10.78 -17.18 -20.11
N ARG A 261 10.15 -17.34 -21.28
CA ARG A 261 10.39 -16.47 -22.43
C ARG A 261 10.00 -15.01 -22.15
N ALA A 262 8.91 -14.79 -21.41
CA ALA A 262 8.52 -13.44 -20.98
C ALA A 262 9.58 -12.80 -20.07
N VAL A 263 10.17 -13.58 -19.15
CA VAL A 263 11.26 -13.14 -18.28
C VAL A 263 12.52 -12.82 -19.07
N ASP A 264 12.88 -13.64 -20.06
CA ASP A 264 14.04 -13.39 -20.91
C ASP A 264 13.91 -12.07 -21.68
N ILE A 265 12.73 -11.82 -22.27
CA ILE A 265 12.44 -10.57 -22.99
C ILE A 265 12.52 -9.39 -22.04
N ALA A 266 11.85 -9.45 -20.88
CA ALA A 266 11.87 -8.38 -19.90
C ALA A 266 13.30 -8.11 -19.38
N SER A 267 14.10 -9.15 -19.15
CA SER A 267 15.48 -9.03 -18.66
C SER A 267 16.35 -8.24 -19.64
N ARG A 268 16.23 -8.52 -20.96
CA ARG A 268 16.93 -7.77 -22.01
C ARG A 268 16.52 -6.29 -22.05
N ILE A 269 15.25 -5.99 -21.80
CA ILE A 269 14.79 -4.59 -21.75
C ILE A 269 15.37 -3.88 -20.52
N VAL A 270 15.35 -4.53 -19.36
CA VAL A 270 15.94 -3.99 -18.11
C VAL A 270 17.45 -3.76 -18.26
N GLU A 271 18.18 -4.66 -18.94
CA GLU A 271 19.61 -4.49 -19.21
C GLU A 271 19.91 -3.24 -20.07
N VAL A 272 19.00 -2.87 -20.98
CA VAL A 272 19.17 -1.73 -21.88
C VAL A 272 18.69 -0.42 -21.24
N LEU A 273 17.53 -0.44 -20.58
CA LEU A 273 16.88 0.77 -20.06
C LEU A 273 17.21 1.06 -18.59
N GLY A 274 17.65 0.07 -17.81
CA GLY A 274 17.94 0.21 -16.39
C GLY A 274 16.72 0.35 -15.47
N GLU A 275 15.52 0.39 -16.04
CA GLU A 275 14.25 0.59 -15.34
C GLU A 275 13.55 -0.75 -15.05
N PRO A 276 12.84 -0.89 -13.92
CA PRO A 276 12.17 -2.13 -13.55
C PRO A 276 10.93 -2.41 -14.41
N ILE A 277 10.72 -3.69 -14.75
CA ILE A 277 9.54 -4.17 -15.49
C ILE A 277 8.78 -5.21 -14.66
N GLU A 278 7.49 -4.97 -14.45
CA GLU A 278 6.58 -5.97 -13.88
C GLU A 278 5.93 -6.80 -14.98
N ILE A 279 6.06 -8.13 -14.89
CA ILE A 279 5.45 -9.08 -15.82
C ILE A 279 4.15 -9.61 -15.21
N ARG A 280 3.03 -9.43 -15.92
CA ARG A 280 1.73 -9.93 -15.52
C ARG A 280 1.11 -10.79 -16.61
N ALA A 281 0.62 -11.96 -16.24
CA ALA A 281 -0.18 -12.78 -17.14
C ALA A 281 -1.50 -12.09 -17.50
N ILE A 282 -1.85 -12.09 -18.79
CA ILE A 282 -3.20 -11.71 -19.24
C ILE A 282 -4.06 -12.96 -19.20
N MET A 283 -5.05 -12.98 -18.31
CA MET A 283 -6.08 -14.00 -18.30
C MET A 283 -7.01 -13.74 -19.48
N GLY A 284 -7.06 -14.66 -20.45
CA GLY A 284 -7.90 -14.54 -21.64
C GLY A 284 -9.41 -14.60 -21.35
N GLU A 285 -10.23 -14.75 -22.40
CA GLU A 285 -11.70 -14.69 -22.35
C GLU A 285 -12.37 -15.80 -21.49
N ASP A 286 -11.59 -16.75 -21.00
CA ASP A 286 -12.02 -17.86 -20.11
C ASP A 286 -12.53 -17.41 -18.73
N PHE A 287 -12.60 -16.10 -18.44
CA PHE A 287 -13.23 -15.59 -17.23
C PHE A 287 -14.75 -15.81 -17.18
N THR A 288 -15.36 -16.21 -18.30
CA THR A 288 -16.82 -16.39 -18.47
C THR A 288 -17.28 -17.83 -18.73
N ALA A 289 -16.37 -18.81 -18.80
CA ALA A 289 -16.68 -20.22 -19.06
C ALA A 289 -16.90 -21.06 -17.78
#